data_AF-A0A937MG20-F1
#
_entry.id   AF-A0A937MG20-F1
#
_cell.length_a   1.000
_cell.length_b   1.000
_cell.length_c   1.000
_cell.angle_alpha   90.00
_cell.angle_beta   90.00
_cell.angle_gamma   90.00
#
_symmetry.space_group_name_H-M   'P 1'
#
loop_
_entity.id
_entity.type
_entity.pdbx_description
1 polymer ?
#
loop_
_entity_poly.entity_id
_entity_poly.type
_entity_poly.pdbx_seq_one_letter_code
_entity_poly.pdbx_strand_id
1 'polypeptide(L)' 'YTGKQSIEQAVKLVRQGKGPMGSSLEYLQNTLDHLDEMGVVEGPLHEICARSKAGR' A
#
# COMPACT_ATOMS: atom_id res chain seq x y z
N TYR A 1 -7.80 -0.81 16.07
CA TYR A 1 -7.32 -2.15 15.67
C TYR A 1 -8.30 -2.70 14.65
N THR A 2 -8.00 -2.59 13.35
CA THR A 2 -8.85 -3.14 12.28
C THR A 2 -8.54 -4.63 12.17
N GLY A 3 -9.50 -5.50 12.51
CA GLY A 3 -9.33 -6.97 12.46
C GLY A 3 -8.91 -7.46 11.07
N LYS A 4 -8.28 -8.65 10.99
CA LYS A 4 -7.71 -9.29 9.78
C LYS A 4 -8.34 -8.76 8.48
N GLN A 5 -7.74 -7.72 7.90
CA GLN A 5 -8.22 -7.14 6.67
C GLN A 5 -7.70 -8.00 5.52
N SER A 6 -8.60 -8.51 4.69
CA SER A 6 -8.19 -9.19 3.46
C SER A 6 -7.43 -8.23 2.55
N ILE A 7 -6.47 -8.75 1.79
CA ILE A 7 -5.68 -7.99 0.81
C ILE A 7 -6.57 -7.11 -0.08
N GLU A 8 -7.73 -7.62 -0.51
CA GLU A 8 -8.68 -6.87 -1.33
C GLU A 8 -9.28 -5.63 -0.63
N GLN A 9 -9.57 -5.73 0.67
CA GLN A 9 -10.08 -4.60 1.45
C GLN A 9 -8.99 -3.55 1.64
N ALA A 10 -7.75 -3.98 1.89
CA ALA A 10 -6.60 -3.08 1.96
C ALA A 10 -6.36 -2.37 0.62
N VAL A 11 -6.40 -3.10 -0.51
CA VAL A 11 -6.30 -2.52 -1.87
C VAL A 11 -7.38 -1.47 -2.11
N LYS A 12 -8.64 -1.76 -1.72
CA LYS A 12 -9.74 -0.80 -1.86
C LYS A 12 -9.49 0.46 -1.03
N LEU A 13 -9.04 0.31 0.22
CA LEU A 13 -8.70 1.41 1.12
C LEU A 13 -7.54 2.27 0.60
N VAL A 14 -6.47 1.65 0.12
CA VAL A 14 -5.31 2.35 -0.44
C VAL A 14 -5.67 3.13 -1.70
N ARG A 15 -6.53 2.58 -2.57
CA ARG A 15 -7.01 3.26 -3.78
C ARG A 15 -7.90 4.48 -3.50
N GLN A 16 -8.77 4.37 -2.50
CA GLN A 16 -9.72 5.44 -2.17
C GLN A 16 -9.13 6.50 -1.21
N GLY A 17 -8.02 6.18 -0.53
CA GLY A 17 -7.32 7.11 0.34
C GLY A 17 -6.65 8.24 -0.43
N LYS A 18 -7.15 9.46 -0.25
CA LYS A 18 -6.50 10.71 -0.68
C LYS A 18 -6.45 11.65 0.52
N GLY A 19 -5.25 12.06 0.89
CA GLY A 19 -5.01 13.05 1.93
C GLY A 19 -4.59 14.40 1.33
N PRO A 20 -4.44 15.43 2.17
CA PRO A 20 -3.94 16.74 1.75
C PRO A 20 -2.52 16.69 1.15
N MET A 21 -1.75 15.63 1.45
CA MET A 21 -0.36 15.44 1.02
C MET A 21 -0.19 14.50 -0.18
N GLY A 22 -1.29 14.01 -0.79
CA GLY A 22 -1.24 13.07 -1.91
C GLY A 22 -2.09 11.81 -1.71
N SER A 23 -1.97 10.84 -2.62
CA SER A 23 -2.69 9.58 -2.50
C SER A 23 -2.02 8.63 -1.49
N SER A 24 -2.84 7.85 -0.79
CA SER A 24 -2.33 6.78 0.09
C SER A 24 -1.48 5.76 -0.67
N LEU A 25 -1.70 5.61 -1.98
CA LEU A 25 -0.89 4.77 -2.86
C LEU A 25 0.52 5.32 -3.03
N GLU A 26 0.68 6.62 -3.25
CA GLU A 26 2.00 7.27 -3.36
C GLU A 26 2.78 7.15 -2.05
N TYR A 27 2.10 7.41 -0.93
CA TYR A 27 2.70 7.23 0.40
C TYR A 27 3.15 5.79 0.64
N LEU A 28 2.29 4.81 0.34
CA LEU A 28 2.62 3.39 0.48
C LEU A 28 3.79 2.99 -0.43
N GLN A 29 3.84 3.50 -1.66
CA GLN A 29 4.93 3.21 -2.58
C GLN A 29 6.27 3.75 -2.07
N ASN A 30 6.32 5.01 -1.63
CA ASN A 30 7.54 5.61 -1.09
C ASN A 30 8.00 4.89 0.18
N THR A 31 7.06 4.45 1.01
CA THR A 31 7.37 3.69 2.23
C THR A 31 7.99 2.33 1.91
N LEU A 32 7.43 1.60 0.94
CA LEU A 32 7.97 0.30 0.53
C LEU A 32 9.35 0.42 -0.13
N ASP A 33 9.59 1.50 -0.89
CA ASP A 33 10.89 1.79 -1.50
C ASP A 33 11.97 1.98 -0.42
N HIS A 34 11.70 2.78 0.62
CA HIS A 34 12.63 2.97 1.73
C HIS A 34 12.85 1.70 2.55
N LEU A 35 11.83 0.85 2.68
CA LEU A 35 11.96 -0.45 3.34
C LEU A 35 12.85 -1.41 2.54
N ASP A 36 12.72 -1.42 1.21
CA ASP A 36 13.59 -2.18 0.30
C ASP A 36 15.05 -1.71 0.40
N GLU A 37 15.29 -0.39 0.46
CA GLU A 37 16.62 0.18 0.69
C GLU A 37 17.24 -0.27 2.03
N MET A 38 16.41 -0.52 3.06
CA MET A 38 16.84 -1.06 4.36
C MET A 38 16.93 -2.59 4.37
N GLY A 39 16.62 -3.28 3.26
CA GLY A 39 16.60 -4.74 3.16
C GLY A 39 15.38 -5.39 3.83
N VAL A 40 14.34 -4.61 4.13
CA VAL A 40 13.10 -5.08 4.78
C VAL A 40 12.04 -5.34 3.70
N VAL A 41 11.75 -6.61 3.46
CA VAL A 41 10.74 -7.01 2.46
C VAL A 41 9.42 -7.36 3.14
N GLU A 42 8.41 -6.51 2.97
CA GLU A 42 7.05 -6.75 3.47
C GLU A 42 6.14 -7.33 2.38
N GLY A 43 6.28 -8.62 2.09
CA GLY A 43 5.55 -9.32 1.01
C GLY A 43 4.06 -8.99 0.89
N PRO A 44 3.25 -9.04 1.98
CA PRO A 44 1.83 -8.68 1.92
C PRO A 44 1.57 -7.23 1.50
N LEU A 45 2.40 -6.27 1.93
CA LEU A 45 2.26 -4.86 1.57
C LEU A 45 2.70 -4.59 0.12
N HIS A 46 3.75 -5.26 -0.35
CA HIS A 46 4.14 -5.23 -1.76
C HIS A 46 3.01 -5.74 -2.65
N GLU A 47 2.34 -6.84 -2.25
CA GLU A 47 1.19 -7.37 -2.99
C GLU A 47 0.03 -6.37 -3.04
N ILE A 48 -0.31 -5.74 -1.90
CA ILE A 48 -1.35 -4.70 -1.84
C ILE A 48 -0.99 -3.53 -2.75
N CYS A 49 0.27 -3.06 -2.73
CA CYS A 49 0.72 -1.93 -3.55
C CYS A 49 0.66 -2.27 -5.05
N ALA A 50 1.14 -3.45 -5.45
CA ALA A 50 1.09 -3.93 -6.83
C ALA A 50 -0.35 -4.06 -7.36
N ARG A 51 -1.24 -4.73 -6.60
CA ARG A 51 -2.67 -4.85 -6.96
C ARG A 51 -3.37 -3.49 -7.00
N SER A 52 -2.99 -2.57 -6.13
CA SER A 52 -3.57 -1.22 -6.12
C SER A 52 -3.20 -0.42 -7.38
N LYS A 53 -1.97 -0.57 -7.90
CA LYS A 53 -1.52 0.04 -9.16
C LYS A 53 -2.15 -0.59 -10.40
N ALA A 54 -2.31 -1.92 -10.43
CA ALA A 54 -2.65 -2.69 -11.62
C ALA A 54 -4.09 -2.54 -12.14
N GLY A 55 -5.01 -1.90 -11.40
CA GLY A 55 -6.39 -1.67 -11.86
C GLY A 55 -6.78 -0.21 -11.80
N ARG A 56 -5.89 0.64 -12.32
CA ARG A 56 -6.10 2.06 -12.57
C ARG A 56 -6.24 2.30 -14.07
#